data_AF-A0A1E3YH29-F1
#
_entry.id   AF-A0A1E3YH29-F1
#
_cell.length_a   1.000
_cell.length_b   1.000
_cell.length_c   1.000
_cell.angle_alpha   90.00
_cell.angle_beta   90.00
_cell.angle_gamma   90.00
#
_symmetry.space_group_name_H-M   'P 1'
#
loop_
_entity.id
_entity.type
_entity.pdbx_description
1 polymer ?
#
loop_
_entity_poly.entity_id
_entity_poly.type
_entity_poly.pdbx_seq_one_letter_code
_entity_poly.pdbx_strand_id
1 'polypeptide(L)'
;MRRPSILRAVIIFCATATLACGDNPTTPTPTPDLTPVTESFEGTLTVNGAVTFAPIAIQTAGSVNASLRGLRPRLTMRVASGGSGTFVVGETVYIGENPDEPTGSATVHAWNPATNGLFLNDLSGTLPTGETIIGVTSGARWTNESLGNTIVGLALGTWSGTTCTIVLANDITAQGGLVSGVVQGAGSLCARVYDVGRLEGPATFTIDVTHF
;
A
#
# COMPACT_ATOMS: atom_id res chain seq x y z
N MET A 1 -48.18 77.14 -31.93
CA MET A 1 -47.46 76.79 -30.67
C MET A 1 -48.35 77.15 -29.50
N ARG A 2 -49.04 76.16 -28.94
CA ARG A 2 -49.97 76.27 -27.81
C ARG A 2 -49.85 74.98 -26.98
N ARG A 3 -49.89 75.17 -25.65
CA ARG A 3 -50.28 74.32 -24.49
C ARG A 3 -51.27 73.16 -24.82
N PRO A 4 -51.66 72.20 -23.92
CA PRO A 4 -51.49 72.06 -22.44
C PRO A 4 -51.14 70.59 -22.01
N SER A 5 -50.85 70.16 -20.76
CA SER A 5 -51.55 70.15 -19.45
C SER A 5 -52.95 69.54 -19.41
N ILE A 6 -53.26 68.85 -18.28
CA ILE A 6 -54.54 68.33 -17.75
C ILE A 6 -54.60 66.78 -17.80
N LEU A 7 -55.06 66.00 -16.82
CA LEU A 7 -55.37 66.06 -15.38
C LEU A 7 -56.06 64.70 -15.04
N ARG A 8 -56.04 64.25 -13.78
CA ARG A 8 -56.95 63.25 -13.12
C ARG A 8 -56.59 61.77 -13.34
N ALA A 9 -56.08 61.04 -12.34
CA ALA A 9 -56.71 60.58 -11.08
C ALA A 9 -57.88 59.60 -11.30
N VAL A 10 -57.63 58.30 -11.15
CA VAL A 10 -58.58 57.31 -10.62
C VAL A 10 -57.78 56.17 -9.96
N ILE A 11 -58.04 55.97 -8.65
CA ILE A 11 -57.62 54.81 -7.86
C ILE A 11 -58.65 53.69 -8.11
N ILE A 12 -58.20 52.53 -8.59
CA ILE A 12 -59.00 51.29 -8.57
C ILE A 12 -58.15 50.21 -7.89
N PHE A 13 -58.61 49.83 -6.71
CA PHE A 13 -58.15 48.71 -5.92
C PHE A 13 -58.73 47.44 -6.56
N CYS A 14 -57.91 46.67 -7.26
CA CYS A 14 -58.29 45.37 -7.82
C CYS A 14 -57.46 44.29 -7.11
N ALA A 15 -58.10 43.65 -6.12
CA ALA A 15 -57.57 42.48 -5.44
C ALA A 15 -57.42 41.34 -6.46
N THR A 16 -56.18 41.05 -6.84
CA THR A 16 -55.85 39.85 -7.62
C THR A 16 -55.21 38.85 -6.67
N ALA A 17 -55.89 37.72 -6.49
CA ALA A 17 -55.32 36.56 -5.83
C ALA A 17 -54.17 36.06 -6.69
N THR A 18 -52.93 36.32 -6.28
CA THR A 18 -51.78 35.65 -6.87
C THR A 18 -51.85 34.18 -6.46
N LEU A 19 -52.03 33.32 -7.46
CA LEU A 19 -51.85 31.88 -7.36
C LEU A 19 -50.53 31.60 -6.64
N ALA A 20 -50.61 30.79 -5.58
CA ALA A 20 -49.46 30.19 -4.95
C ALA A 20 -48.74 29.31 -5.99
N CYS A 21 -47.68 29.85 -6.61
CA CYS A 21 -46.63 29.02 -7.17
C CYS A 21 -45.97 28.32 -5.98
N GLY A 22 -46.38 27.08 -5.73
CA GLY A 22 -45.70 26.20 -4.80
C GLY A 22 -44.31 25.92 -5.37
N ASP A 23 -43.33 26.71 -4.96
CA ASP A 23 -41.93 26.30 -5.00
C ASP A 23 -41.81 25.13 -4.03
N ASN A 24 -42.19 23.92 -4.46
CA ASN A 24 -41.84 22.72 -3.72
C ASN A 24 -40.32 22.66 -3.77
N PRO A 25 -39.60 22.90 -2.65
CA PRO A 25 -38.18 22.65 -2.64
C PRO A 25 -38.03 21.17 -2.96
N THR A 26 -37.37 20.87 -4.07
CA THR A 26 -36.95 19.50 -4.33
C THR A 26 -35.98 19.15 -3.22
N THR A 27 -36.45 18.36 -2.26
CA THR A 27 -35.57 17.77 -1.26
C THR A 27 -34.46 17.06 -2.04
N PRO A 28 -33.18 17.42 -1.86
CA PRO A 28 -32.11 16.74 -2.58
C PRO A 28 -32.25 15.24 -2.28
N THR A 29 -32.34 14.42 -3.32
CA THR A 29 -32.23 12.97 -3.16
C THR A 29 -30.94 12.70 -2.39
N PRO A 30 -30.98 11.93 -1.28
CA PRO A 30 -29.75 11.62 -0.56
C PRO A 30 -28.78 11.01 -1.56
N THR A 31 -27.60 11.63 -1.71
CA THR A 31 -26.51 11.05 -2.49
C THR A 31 -26.23 9.67 -1.91
N PRO A 32 -26.23 8.59 -2.71
CA PRO A 32 -25.93 7.27 -2.19
C PRO A 32 -24.56 7.30 -1.50
N ASP A 33 -24.50 6.78 -0.29
CA ASP A 33 -23.26 6.68 0.48
C ASP A 33 -22.34 5.67 -0.22
N LEU A 34 -21.17 6.13 -0.67
CA LEU A 34 -20.22 5.31 -1.39
C LEU A 34 -19.36 4.56 -0.37
N THR A 35 -19.64 3.27 -0.19
CA THR A 35 -18.85 2.41 0.70
C THR A 35 -17.61 1.88 -0.04
N PRO A 36 -16.40 2.06 0.50
CA PRO A 36 -15.22 1.49 -0.12
C PRO A 36 -15.21 -0.04 -0.02
N VAL A 37 -14.80 -0.70 -1.10
CA VAL A 37 -14.55 -2.14 -1.16
C VAL A 37 -13.06 -2.37 -0.98
N THR A 38 -12.68 -3.34 -0.16
CA THR A 38 -11.27 -3.75 0.00
C THR A 38 -11.11 -5.21 -0.37
N GLU A 39 -10.18 -5.48 -1.29
CA GLU A 39 -9.78 -6.82 -1.71
C GLU A 39 -8.36 -7.10 -1.23
N SER A 40 -8.15 -8.26 -0.62
CA SER A 40 -6.84 -8.69 -0.13
C SER A 40 -6.29 -9.81 -1.00
N PHE A 41 -5.02 -9.69 -1.36
CA PHE A 41 -4.30 -10.65 -2.18
C PHE A 41 -3.00 -11.07 -1.50
N GLU A 42 -2.58 -12.30 -1.74
CA GLU A 42 -1.31 -12.84 -1.27
C GLU A 42 -0.55 -13.50 -2.41
N GLY A 43 0.77 -13.59 -2.27
CA GLY A 43 1.61 -14.22 -3.28
C GLY A 43 3.03 -14.46 -2.83
N THR A 44 3.77 -15.17 -3.68
CA THR A 44 5.22 -15.36 -3.55
C THR A 44 5.89 -14.75 -4.77
N LEU A 45 6.88 -13.91 -4.52
CA LEU A 45 7.73 -13.26 -5.50
C LEU A 45 9.07 -13.98 -5.55
N THR A 46 9.46 -14.47 -6.72
CA THR A 46 10.82 -14.97 -6.96
C THR A 46 11.74 -13.84 -7.37
N VAL A 47 13.05 -14.06 -7.27
CA VAL A 47 14.07 -13.12 -7.76
C VAL A 47 13.82 -12.79 -9.24
N ASN A 48 13.83 -11.49 -9.57
CA ASN A 48 13.46 -10.92 -10.87
C ASN A 48 12.05 -11.31 -11.37
N GLY A 49 11.19 -11.79 -10.49
CA GLY A 49 9.84 -12.22 -10.79
C GLY A 49 8.81 -11.08 -10.74
N ALA A 50 7.57 -11.42 -11.07
CA ALA A 50 6.41 -10.57 -10.83
C ALA A 50 5.14 -11.40 -10.69
N VAL A 51 4.19 -10.87 -9.92
CA VAL A 51 2.84 -11.44 -9.74
C VAL A 51 1.84 -10.35 -10.07
N THR A 52 0.82 -10.68 -10.87
CA THR A 52 -0.25 -9.76 -11.28
C THR A 52 -1.60 -10.29 -10.82
N PHE A 53 -2.39 -9.43 -10.19
CA PHE A 53 -3.76 -9.70 -9.76
C PHE A 53 -4.72 -8.94 -10.66
N ALA A 54 -5.59 -9.68 -11.34
CA ALA A 54 -6.60 -9.14 -12.24
C ALA A 54 -7.72 -10.18 -12.45
N PRO A 55 -8.94 -9.76 -12.83
CA PRO A 55 -9.41 -8.37 -12.84
C PRO A 55 -9.78 -7.87 -11.44
N ILE A 56 -9.50 -6.60 -11.16
CA ILE A 56 -10.06 -5.87 -10.00
C ILE A 56 -11.19 -5.01 -10.54
N ALA A 57 -12.43 -5.34 -10.16
CA ALA A 57 -13.62 -4.71 -10.74
C ALA A 57 -13.95 -3.40 -10.05
N ILE A 58 -13.97 -2.30 -10.81
CA ILE A 58 -14.33 -0.96 -10.36
C ILE A 58 -15.77 -0.67 -10.76
N GLN A 59 -16.60 -0.25 -9.80
CA GLN A 59 -18.01 0.02 -10.04
C GLN A 59 -18.27 1.50 -10.27
N THR A 60 -17.54 2.39 -9.60
CA THR A 60 -17.77 3.83 -9.66
C THR A 60 -16.44 4.59 -9.78
N ALA A 61 -16.51 5.86 -10.19
CA ALA A 61 -15.37 6.75 -10.08
C ALA A 61 -14.98 6.94 -8.60
N GLY A 62 -13.68 6.97 -8.29
CA GLY A 62 -13.21 7.06 -6.92
C GLY A 62 -11.71 6.91 -6.77
N SER A 63 -11.23 6.96 -5.53
CA SER A 63 -9.83 6.66 -5.21
C SER A 63 -9.60 5.15 -5.25
N VAL A 64 -8.43 4.74 -5.73
CA VAL A 64 -7.95 3.36 -5.61
C VAL A 64 -6.60 3.38 -4.91
N ASN A 65 -6.47 2.59 -3.83
CA ASN A 65 -5.28 2.51 -3.02
C ASN A 65 -4.83 1.05 -2.94
N ALA A 66 -3.69 0.72 -3.57
CA ALA A 66 -3.00 -0.55 -3.37
C ALA A 66 -1.95 -0.36 -2.28
N SER A 67 -1.88 -1.28 -1.33
CA SER A 67 -1.00 -1.16 -0.18
C SER A 67 -0.36 -2.48 0.16
N LEU A 68 0.95 -2.47 0.40
CA LEU A 68 1.73 -3.65 0.76
C LEU A 68 1.62 -3.89 2.26
N ARG A 69 0.76 -4.83 2.67
CA ARG A 69 0.49 -5.13 4.09
C ARG A 69 1.54 -6.03 4.70
N GLY A 70 1.96 -7.05 3.96
CA GLY A 70 2.94 -8.04 4.37
C GLY A 70 4.06 -8.14 3.35
N LEU A 71 5.29 -8.23 3.84
CA LEU A 71 6.46 -8.59 3.05
C LEU A 71 7.41 -9.39 3.94
N ARG A 72 7.75 -10.61 3.50
CA ARG A 72 8.59 -11.55 4.22
C ARG A 72 9.61 -12.13 3.24
N PRO A 73 10.92 -12.13 3.54
CA PRO A 73 11.52 -11.58 4.75
C PRO A 73 11.33 -10.06 4.85
N ARG A 74 11.35 -9.51 6.06
CA ARG A 74 11.22 -8.05 6.26
C ARG A 74 12.55 -7.32 6.09
N LEU A 75 13.63 -7.96 6.53
CA LEU A 75 14.99 -7.44 6.46
C LEU A 75 15.91 -8.51 5.87
N THR A 76 16.87 -8.07 5.07
CA THR A 76 18.01 -8.88 4.63
C THR A 76 19.27 -8.31 5.28
N MET A 77 20.05 -9.20 5.88
CA MET A 77 21.32 -8.92 6.53
C MET A 77 22.42 -9.67 5.79
N ARG A 78 23.56 -9.02 5.56
CA ARG A 78 24.81 -9.72 5.21
C ARG A 78 25.72 -9.76 6.41
N VAL A 79 26.35 -10.91 6.63
CA VAL A 79 27.28 -11.09 7.73
C VAL A 79 28.72 -11.26 7.25
N ALA A 80 29.67 -10.79 8.06
CA ALA A 80 31.09 -10.80 7.73
C ALA A 80 31.68 -12.22 7.66
N SER A 81 32.67 -12.42 6.80
CA SER A 81 33.45 -13.66 6.75
C SER A 81 34.32 -13.78 8.00
N GLY A 82 33.98 -14.68 8.92
CA GLY A 82 34.68 -14.84 10.20
C GLY A 82 33.79 -15.32 11.34
N GLY A 83 32.46 -15.32 11.13
CA GLY A 83 31.52 -15.99 12.02
C GLY A 83 31.58 -17.52 11.92
N SER A 84 30.74 -18.17 12.72
CA SER A 84 30.64 -19.63 12.82
C SER A 84 29.21 -20.10 13.02
N GLY A 85 28.93 -21.33 12.62
CA GLY A 85 27.61 -21.96 12.76
C GLY A 85 26.63 -21.58 11.65
N THR A 86 25.48 -22.26 11.67
CA THR A 86 24.41 -22.13 10.66
C THR A 86 23.12 -21.76 11.39
N PHE A 87 22.48 -20.66 10.99
CA PHE A 87 21.20 -20.27 11.56
C PHE A 87 20.09 -21.27 11.18
N VAL A 88 19.16 -21.48 12.09
CA VAL A 88 17.99 -22.35 11.94
C VAL A 88 16.76 -21.50 11.64
N VAL A 89 16.00 -21.87 10.62
CA VAL A 89 14.74 -21.17 10.29
C VAL A 89 13.77 -21.22 11.47
N GLY A 90 13.15 -20.07 11.78
CA GLY A 90 12.21 -19.89 12.87
C GLY A 90 12.86 -19.62 14.22
N GLU A 91 14.19 -19.68 14.34
CA GLU A 91 14.85 -19.36 15.62
C GLU A 91 14.88 -17.85 15.88
N THR A 92 14.88 -17.48 17.15
CA THR A 92 15.21 -16.12 17.58
C THR A 92 16.71 -15.89 17.46
N VAL A 93 17.09 -14.70 16.99
CA VAL A 93 18.44 -14.17 17.04
C VAL A 93 18.50 -12.96 17.95
N TYR A 94 19.59 -12.82 18.68
CA TYR A 94 19.93 -11.62 19.44
C TYR A 94 21.05 -10.86 18.76
N ILE A 95 21.01 -9.54 18.86
CA ILE A 95 22.11 -8.66 18.44
C ILE A 95 22.72 -8.01 19.67
N GLY A 96 24.04 -8.06 19.74
CA GLY A 96 24.85 -7.54 20.83
C GLY A 96 25.77 -8.61 21.43
N GLU A 97 26.74 -8.16 22.23
CA GLU A 97 27.69 -9.06 22.89
C GLU A 97 27.08 -9.78 24.10
N ASN A 98 26.04 -9.21 24.72
CA ASN A 98 25.35 -9.76 25.88
C ASN A 98 23.93 -10.24 25.53
N PRO A 99 23.66 -11.56 25.53
CA PRO A 99 22.32 -12.11 25.27
C PRO A 99 21.25 -11.72 26.30
N ASP A 100 21.65 -11.33 27.51
CA ASP A 100 20.71 -10.91 28.57
C ASP A 100 20.24 -9.46 28.39
N GLU A 101 20.96 -8.66 27.58
CA GLU A 101 20.64 -7.27 27.27
C GLU A 101 20.84 -7.00 25.77
N PRO A 102 20.04 -7.64 24.90
CA PRO A 102 20.25 -7.53 23.46
C PRO A 102 19.87 -6.12 22.96
N THR A 103 20.71 -5.55 22.09
CA THR A 103 20.45 -4.31 21.36
C THR A 103 19.23 -4.43 20.44
N GLY A 104 18.99 -5.65 19.95
CA GLY A 104 17.81 -5.99 19.18
C GLY A 104 17.62 -7.50 19.04
N SER A 105 16.45 -7.89 18.57
CA SER A 105 16.14 -9.28 18.25
C SER A 105 15.32 -9.39 16.97
N ALA A 106 15.38 -10.55 16.35
CA ALA A 106 14.60 -10.89 15.18
C ALA A 106 14.37 -12.40 15.10
N THR A 107 13.51 -12.83 14.19
CA THR A 107 13.28 -14.24 13.89
C THR A 107 13.91 -14.59 12.55
N VAL A 108 14.65 -15.69 12.48
CA VAL A 108 15.26 -16.16 11.23
C VAL A 108 14.19 -16.64 10.27
N HIS A 109 14.09 -16.00 9.10
CA HIS A 109 13.26 -16.46 8.00
C HIS A 109 13.98 -17.47 7.13
N ALA A 110 15.23 -17.18 6.77
CA ALA A 110 16.07 -18.04 5.94
C ALA A 110 17.56 -17.69 6.16
N TRP A 111 18.43 -18.64 5.85
CA TRP A 111 19.88 -18.47 5.88
C TRP A 111 20.49 -19.04 4.60
N ASN A 112 21.34 -18.24 3.95
CA ASN A 112 22.10 -18.64 2.78
C ASN A 112 23.61 -18.59 3.09
N PRO A 113 24.24 -19.74 3.39
CA PRO A 113 25.67 -19.79 3.70
C PRO A 113 26.57 -19.52 2.48
N ALA A 114 26.05 -19.60 1.25
CA ALA A 114 26.84 -19.32 0.05
C ALA A 114 27.05 -17.82 -0.16
N THR A 115 26.11 -16.99 0.30
CA THR A 115 26.16 -15.53 0.16
C THR A 115 26.33 -14.81 1.50
N ASN A 116 26.46 -15.55 2.61
CA ASN A 116 26.38 -15.04 3.98
C ASN A 116 25.14 -14.16 4.21
N GLY A 117 24.02 -14.53 3.57
CA GLY A 117 22.76 -13.80 3.63
C GLY A 117 21.86 -14.35 4.73
N LEU A 118 21.49 -13.52 5.68
CA LEU A 118 20.52 -13.82 6.74
C LEU A 118 19.24 -13.02 6.49
N PHE A 119 18.13 -13.72 6.38
CA PHE A 119 16.82 -13.13 6.13
C PHE A 119 16.01 -13.15 7.42
N LEU A 120 15.45 -12.01 7.81
CA LEU A 120 14.89 -11.79 9.15
C LEU A 120 13.45 -11.26 9.12
N ASN A 121 12.69 -11.66 10.13
CA ASN A 121 11.33 -11.23 10.43
C ASN A 121 11.23 -10.66 11.86
N ASP A 122 10.08 -10.05 12.18
CA ASP A 122 9.64 -9.71 13.54
C ASP A 122 10.71 -9.00 14.38
N LEU A 123 11.26 -7.92 13.81
CA LEU A 123 12.32 -7.15 14.43
C LEU A 123 11.84 -6.37 15.65
N SER A 124 12.63 -6.41 16.72
CA SER A 124 12.51 -5.54 17.87
C SER A 124 13.87 -4.90 18.21
N GLY A 125 13.85 -3.67 18.73
CA GLY A 125 15.08 -2.92 19.02
C GLY A 125 15.79 -2.42 17.77
N THR A 126 17.10 -2.19 17.88
CA THR A 126 17.96 -1.73 16.78
C THR A 126 18.93 -2.81 16.38
N LEU A 127 19.22 -2.92 15.09
CA LEU A 127 20.23 -3.82 14.55
C LEU A 127 21.39 -2.98 13.98
N PRO A 128 22.34 -2.51 14.80
CA PRO A 128 23.49 -1.78 14.28
C PRO A 128 24.46 -2.72 13.52
N THR A 129 25.16 -2.16 12.53
CA THR A 129 26.27 -2.84 11.84
C THR A 129 27.49 -2.94 12.74
N GLY A 130 28.27 -4.02 12.61
CA GLY A 130 29.45 -4.30 13.41
C GLY A 130 29.18 -5.09 14.69
N GLU A 131 27.91 -5.25 15.09
CA GLU A 131 27.56 -6.07 16.25
C GLU A 131 27.44 -7.56 15.90
N THR A 132 27.65 -8.39 16.93
CA THR A 132 27.48 -9.85 16.81
C THR A 132 25.99 -10.19 16.84
N ILE A 133 25.57 -11.01 15.88
CA ILE A 133 24.27 -11.68 15.85
C ILE A 133 24.43 -13.14 16.31
N ILE A 134 23.60 -13.55 17.26
CA ILE A 134 23.67 -14.85 17.95
C ILE A 134 22.35 -15.59 17.79
N GLY A 135 22.37 -16.81 17.22
CA GLY A 135 21.21 -17.69 17.14
C GLY A 135 20.95 -18.39 18.48
N VAL A 136 19.73 -18.28 19.00
CA VAL A 136 19.35 -18.84 20.31
C VAL A 136 19.37 -20.37 20.31
N THR A 137 18.94 -20.98 19.21
CA THR A 137 18.84 -22.44 19.10
C THR A 137 20.11 -23.04 18.51
N SER A 138 20.63 -22.42 17.45
CA SER A 138 21.79 -22.90 16.72
C SER A 138 23.13 -22.59 17.40
N GLY A 139 23.17 -21.55 18.25
CA GLY A 139 24.42 -20.99 18.75
C GLY A 139 25.28 -20.34 17.65
N ALA A 140 24.74 -20.14 16.44
CA ALA A 140 25.45 -19.49 15.34
C ALA A 140 25.83 -18.05 15.74
N ARG A 141 27.05 -17.64 15.41
CA ARG A 141 27.62 -16.35 15.81
C ARG A 141 28.29 -15.70 14.63
N TRP A 142 27.77 -14.55 14.21
CA TRP A 142 28.27 -13.83 13.04
C TRP A 142 28.28 -12.33 13.32
N THR A 143 29.14 -11.55 12.65
CA THR A 143 29.10 -10.10 12.75
C THR A 143 28.23 -9.52 11.64
N ASN A 144 27.26 -8.68 11.99
CA ASN A 144 26.44 -7.96 11.01
C ASN A 144 27.32 -6.97 10.21
N GLU A 145 27.33 -7.09 8.89
CA GLU A 145 28.11 -6.21 8.01
C GLU A 145 27.22 -5.15 7.33
N SER A 146 26.03 -5.54 6.88
CA SER A 146 25.08 -4.62 6.26
C SER A 146 23.65 -5.09 6.41
N LEU A 147 22.73 -4.12 6.40
CA LEU A 147 21.30 -4.34 6.54
C LEU A 147 20.52 -3.57 5.48
N GLY A 148 19.48 -4.19 4.96
CA GLY A 148 18.52 -3.56 4.06
C GLY A 148 17.12 -4.10 4.29
N ASN A 149 16.13 -3.22 4.23
CA ASN A 149 14.74 -3.66 4.13
C ASN A 149 14.55 -4.43 2.83
N THR A 150 13.69 -5.45 2.85
CA THR A 150 13.21 -6.04 1.61
C THR A 150 12.39 -4.99 0.87
N ILE A 151 12.76 -4.72 -0.38
CA ILE A 151 12.12 -3.73 -1.25
C ILE A 151 11.60 -4.44 -2.50
N VAL A 152 10.36 -4.14 -2.85
CA VAL A 152 9.70 -4.60 -4.08
C VAL A 152 9.10 -3.41 -4.83
N GLY A 153 8.71 -3.64 -6.08
CA GLY A 153 7.84 -2.78 -6.85
C GLY A 153 6.37 -3.10 -6.55
N LEU A 154 5.56 -2.08 -6.34
CA LEU A 154 4.10 -2.17 -6.30
C LEU A 154 3.54 -1.28 -7.40
N ALA A 155 2.56 -1.76 -8.14
CA ALA A 155 1.98 -1.01 -9.25
C ALA A 155 0.48 -1.24 -9.42
N LEU A 156 -0.18 -0.23 -9.97
CA LEU A 156 -1.57 -0.25 -10.43
C LEU A 156 -1.61 0.03 -11.93
N GLY A 157 -2.50 -0.68 -12.61
CA GLY A 157 -2.66 -0.57 -14.05
C GLY A 157 -4.10 -0.81 -14.50
N THR A 158 -4.33 -0.62 -15.79
CA THR A 158 -5.61 -0.96 -16.44
C THR A 158 -5.54 -2.39 -16.98
N TRP A 159 -6.62 -3.14 -16.81
CA TRP A 159 -6.72 -4.51 -17.30
C TRP A 159 -7.51 -4.58 -18.60
N SER A 160 -6.91 -5.17 -19.64
CA SER A 160 -7.54 -5.31 -20.97
C SER A 160 -8.33 -6.61 -21.17
N GLY A 161 -8.38 -7.49 -20.15
CA GLY A 161 -8.85 -8.87 -20.30
C GLY A 161 -7.70 -9.88 -20.48
N THR A 162 -6.51 -9.42 -20.90
CA THR A 162 -5.32 -10.28 -21.08
C THR A 162 -4.04 -9.64 -20.60
N THR A 163 -3.95 -8.31 -20.57
CA THR A 163 -2.72 -7.58 -20.23
C THR A 163 -2.99 -6.53 -19.17
N CYS A 164 -2.06 -6.43 -18.24
CA CYS A 164 -2.01 -5.37 -17.25
C CYS A 164 -1.11 -4.25 -17.76
N THR A 165 -1.70 -3.12 -18.14
CA THR A 165 -0.94 -1.93 -18.56
C THR A 165 -0.65 -1.07 -17.35
N ILE A 166 0.60 -1.06 -16.89
CA ILE A 166 1.01 -0.32 -15.69
C ILE A 166 0.89 1.18 -15.94
N VAL A 167 0.22 1.88 -15.02
CA VAL A 167 0.02 3.33 -15.06
C VAL A 167 0.75 4.01 -13.90
N LEU A 168 0.66 3.43 -12.71
CA LEU A 168 1.25 3.95 -11.48
C LEU A 168 2.15 2.88 -10.87
N ALA A 169 3.34 3.27 -10.46
CA ALA A 169 4.31 2.35 -9.86
C ALA A 169 5.09 3.04 -8.73
N ASN A 170 5.46 2.25 -7.74
CA ASN A 170 6.40 2.59 -6.69
C ASN A 170 7.47 1.50 -6.61
N ASP A 171 8.65 1.80 -7.15
CA ASP A 171 9.81 0.89 -7.24
C ASP A 171 10.64 0.79 -5.94
N ILE A 172 10.21 1.45 -4.87
CA ILE A 172 10.89 1.45 -3.57
C ILE A 172 9.93 1.05 -2.43
N THR A 173 9.00 0.15 -2.71
CA THR A 173 7.96 -0.27 -1.77
C THR A 173 8.50 -1.26 -0.75
N ALA A 174 8.68 -0.80 0.49
CA ALA A 174 8.82 -1.66 1.66
C ALA A 174 7.44 -2.02 2.25
N GLN A 175 7.37 -2.96 3.20
CA GLN A 175 6.14 -3.23 3.96
C GLN A 175 5.54 -1.93 4.51
N GLY A 176 4.24 -1.72 4.28
CA GLY A 176 3.50 -0.50 4.62
C GLY A 176 3.44 0.54 3.50
N GLY A 177 4.24 0.38 2.43
CA GLY A 177 4.18 1.25 1.26
C GLY A 177 2.89 1.09 0.46
N LEU A 178 2.55 2.10 -0.34
CA LEU A 178 1.31 2.15 -1.09
C LEU A 178 1.48 2.84 -2.46
N VAL A 179 0.52 2.59 -3.34
CA VAL A 179 0.31 3.27 -4.61
C VAL A 179 -1.15 3.72 -4.66
N SER A 180 -1.36 5.01 -4.90
CA SER A 180 -2.69 5.63 -4.94
C SER A 180 -2.98 6.24 -6.30
N GLY A 181 -4.20 6.04 -6.78
CA GLY A 181 -4.71 6.61 -8.01
C GLY A 181 -6.18 7.03 -7.90
N VAL A 182 -6.71 7.52 -9.01
CA VAL A 182 -8.13 7.86 -9.17
C VAL A 182 -8.65 7.25 -10.46
N VAL A 183 -9.80 6.61 -10.38
CA VAL A 183 -10.56 6.08 -11.52
C VAL A 183 -11.72 7.02 -11.84
N GLN A 184 -11.98 7.25 -13.13
CA GLN A 184 -13.00 8.20 -13.60
C GLN A 184 -14.36 7.54 -13.87
N GLY A 185 -14.49 6.23 -13.66
CA GLY A 185 -15.72 5.48 -13.86
C GLY A 185 -15.48 3.98 -13.72
N ALA A 186 -16.52 3.20 -13.99
CA ALA A 186 -16.47 1.74 -13.95
C ALA A 186 -15.42 1.17 -14.93
N GLY A 187 -14.81 0.05 -14.56
CA GLY A 187 -13.76 -0.57 -15.38
C GLY A 187 -13.09 -1.75 -14.68
N SER A 188 -11.98 -2.20 -15.25
CA SER A 188 -11.15 -3.25 -14.64
C SER A 188 -9.71 -2.77 -14.49
N LEU A 189 -9.20 -2.93 -13.28
CA LEU A 189 -7.79 -2.67 -12.97
C LEU A 189 -7.03 -3.98 -12.77
N CYS A 190 -5.72 -3.82 -12.66
CA CYS A 190 -4.81 -4.85 -12.20
C CYS A 190 -3.84 -4.24 -11.18
N ALA A 191 -3.44 -5.05 -10.21
CA ALA A 191 -2.33 -4.75 -9.33
C ALA A 191 -1.16 -5.67 -9.65
N ARG A 192 0.08 -5.16 -9.56
CA ARG A 192 1.28 -5.94 -9.80
C ARG A 192 2.30 -5.72 -8.70
N VAL A 193 2.86 -6.81 -8.19
CA VAL A 193 4.02 -6.81 -7.30
C VAL A 193 5.19 -7.43 -8.06
N TYR A 194 6.35 -6.80 -8.05
CA TYR A 194 7.50 -7.26 -8.83
C TYR A 194 8.82 -7.01 -8.12
N ASP A 195 9.83 -7.80 -8.44
CA ASP A 195 11.17 -7.53 -7.96
C ASP A 195 11.80 -6.40 -8.78
N VAL A 196 12.43 -5.45 -8.08
CA VAL A 196 13.17 -4.33 -8.67
C VAL A 196 14.66 -4.66 -8.86
N GLY A 197 15.00 -5.94 -8.80
CA GLY A 197 16.36 -6.47 -8.87
C GLY A 197 17.09 -6.42 -7.52
N ARG A 198 16.35 -6.40 -6.40
CA ARG A 198 16.91 -6.29 -5.05
C ARG A 198 16.63 -7.50 -4.17
N LEU A 199 15.77 -8.43 -4.60
CA LEU A 199 15.58 -9.66 -3.84
C LEU A 199 16.80 -10.57 -3.94
N GLU A 200 17.29 -11.00 -2.78
CA GLU A 200 18.36 -12.01 -2.69
C GLU A 200 17.81 -13.44 -2.54
N GLY A 201 16.49 -13.58 -2.43
CA GLY A 201 15.76 -14.84 -2.33
C GLY A 201 14.25 -14.62 -2.49
N PRO A 202 13.45 -15.70 -2.53
CA PRO A 202 11.99 -15.59 -2.62
C PRO A 202 11.41 -14.78 -1.45
N ALA A 203 10.38 -13.99 -1.73
CA ALA A 203 9.65 -13.22 -0.73
C ALA A 203 8.14 -13.51 -0.81
N THR A 204 7.47 -13.73 0.31
CA THR A 204 6.01 -13.74 0.37
C THR A 204 5.48 -12.36 0.69
N PHE A 205 4.32 -12.03 0.15
CA PHE A 205 3.71 -10.71 0.34
C PHE A 205 2.20 -10.79 0.45
N THR A 206 1.62 -9.76 1.05
CA THR A 206 0.18 -9.50 1.03
C THR A 206 -0.08 -8.06 0.65
N ILE A 207 -1.07 -7.82 -0.22
CA ILE A 207 -1.53 -6.49 -0.60
C ILE A 207 -3.02 -6.34 -0.31
N ASP A 208 -3.43 -5.14 0.07
CA ASP A 208 -4.83 -4.73 0.05
C ASP A 208 -5.04 -3.68 -1.04
N VAL A 209 -6.09 -3.86 -1.83
CA VAL A 209 -6.56 -2.87 -2.80
C VAL A 209 -7.93 -2.37 -2.37
N THR A 210 -7.99 -1.11 -1.95
CA THR A 210 -9.25 -0.44 -1.57
C THR A 210 -9.72 0.46 -2.71
N HIS A 211 -10.98 0.36 -3.12
CA HIS A 211 -11.60 1.12 -4.22
C HIS A 211 -13.10 1.40 -3.98
N PHE A 212 -13.77 2.07 -4.93
CA PHE A 212 -15.18 2.50 -4.86
C PHE A 212 -15.98 2.10 -6.11
#